data_AF-A0A7J6QQF8-F1
#
_entry.id   AF-A0A7J6QQF8-F1
#
_cell.length_a   1.000
_cell.length_b   1.000
_cell.length_c   1.000
_cell.angle_alpha   90.00
_cell.angle_beta   90.00
_cell.angle_gamma   90.00
#
_symmetry.space_group_name_H-M   'P 1'
#
loop_
_entity.id
_entity.type
_entity.pdbx_description
1 polymer ?
#
loop_
_entity_poly.entity_id
_entity_poly.type
_entity_poly.pdbx_seq_one_letter_code
_entity_poly.pdbx_strand_id
1 'polypeptide(L)'
;EVWNEVRESGLSREDVVVAIIDTGVAPDHPDFEGKLLEGYDASGAREKSLTDNHGHGTLMAGILASNINNRFGIAGIADRVKIHPIRVTESQTGWAPVSQISRAWERALLFKDTNILVFAHGDEFTELNEFVYMRLLEKSVEQGVFVVTAASNSERADGSEETPLPWSLADDIPGVVSVAATYATNPTLLLANHPKLASFGAPGTDAWSPRPKRVEDEWLYWERWGSSAAAAATSGVVALMMSFKNFKPLEIERMLLNSTENRVRTKWGHEMPYGVLRPDLAVKQAIAETRQSQPDESSGARGKKRKANS
;
A
#
# COMPACT_ATOMS: atom_id res chain seq x y z
N GLU A 1 4.66 16.21 8.52
CA GLU A 1 4.08 17.12 7.51
C GLU A 1 2.70 16.66 7.06
N VAL A 2 2.55 15.46 6.47
CA VAL A 2 1.25 14.92 6.01
C VAL A 2 0.12 15.04 7.04
N TRP A 3 0.36 14.65 8.29
CA TRP A 3 -0.63 14.76 9.37
C TRP A 3 -1.09 16.20 9.65
N ASN A 4 -0.26 17.21 9.40
CA ASN A 4 -0.67 18.61 9.50
C ASN A 4 -1.65 18.93 8.38
N GLU A 5 -1.35 18.55 7.14
CA GLU A 5 -2.23 18.75 5.99
C GLU A 5 -3.61 18.13 6.21
N VAL A 6 -3.63 16.90 6.75
CA VAL A 6 -4.87 16.19 7.09
C VAL A 6 -5.67 16.95 8.14
N ARG A 7 -5.03 17.39 9.23
CA ARG A 7 -5.71 18.12 10.33
C ARG A 7 -6.20 19.50 9.90
N GLU A 8 -5.39 20.23 9.15
CA GLU A 8 -5.71 21.60 8.68
C GLU A 8 -6.75 21.60 7.56
N SER A 9 -6.96 20.47 6.89
CA SER A 9 -7.96 20.36 5.82
C SER A 9 -9.39 20.71 6.26
N GLY A 10 -9.74 20.38 7.51
CA GLY A 10 -11.09 20.51 8.08
C GLY A 10 -12.15 19.60 7.43
N LEU A 11 -11.75 18.71 6.53
CA LEU A 11 -12.68 17.83 5.79
C LEU A 11 -13.09 16.62 6.64
N SER A 12 -14.33 16.16 6.43
CA SER A 12 -14.77 14.86 6.94
C SER A 12 -13.94 13.73 6.34
N ARG A 13 -13.68 12.70 7.14
CA ARG A 13 -12.95 11.51 6.70
C ARG A 13 -13.68 10.23 7.05
N GLU A 14 -13.60 9.26 6.16
CA GLU A 14 -14.15 7.92 6.31
C GLU A 14 -13.04 6.88 6.54
N ASP A 15 -13.43 5.70 6.98
CA ASP A 15 -12.51 4.57 7.14
C ASP A 15 -12.22 3.97 5.77
N VAL A 16 -10.95 3.63 5.52
CA VAL A 16 -10.48 2.97 4.31
C VAL A 16 -10.13 1.53 4.63
N VAL A 17 -10.59 0.60 3.80
CA VAL A 17 -10.33 -0.83 3.98
C VAL A 17 -9.19 -1.28 3.07
N VAL A 18 -8.20 -1.93 3.67
CA VAL A 18 -7.01 -2.43 3.00
C VAL A 18 -6.93 -3.95 3.12
N ALA A 19 -6.86 -4.64 1.99
CA ALA A 19 -6.52 -6.05 1.95
C ALA A 19 -4.99 -6.21 1.88
N ILE A 20 -4.41 -6.94 2.83
CA ILE A 20 -2.97 -7.24 2.87
C ILE A 20 -2.80 -8.72 2.58
N ILE A 21 -2.31 -9.04 1.38
CA ILE A 21 -1.99 -10.40 0.96
C ILE A 21 -0.52 -10.68 1.30
N ASP A 22 -0.30 -11.36 2.42
CA ASP A 22 1.04 -11.56 2.98
C ASP A 22 1.11 -12.78 3.92
N THR A 23 2.02 -12.80 4.89
CA THR A 23 2.24 -13.88 5.84
C THR A 23 1.21 -13.95 6.98
N GLY A 24 0.18 -13.09 6.94
CA GLY A 24 -0.80 -12.88 8.00
C GLY A 24 -0.58 -11.56 8.76
N VAL A 25 -1.36 -11.31 9.82
CA VAL A 25 -1.15 -10.19 10.73
C VAL A 25 -1.30 -10.69 12.17
N ALA A 26 -0.47 -10.21 13.11
CA ALA A 26 -0.59 -10.57 14.53
C ALA A 26 -1.83 -9.93 15.17
N PRO A 27 -2.92 -10.67 15.43
CA PRO A 27 -4.19 -10.07 15.85
C PRO A 27 -4.16 -9.51 17.28
N ASP A 28 -3.32 -10.09 18.14
CA ASP A 28 -3.22 -9.71 19.55
C ASP A 28 -2.22 -8.56 19.81
N HIS A 29 -1.67 -7.95 18.75
CA HIS A 29 -0.73 -6.85 18.90
C HIS A 29 -1.49 -5.54 19.23
N PRO A 30 -1.06 -4.77 20.25
CA PRO A 30 -1.81 -3.58 20.72
C PRO A 30 -2.01 -2.49 19.65
N ASP A 31 -1.10 -2.41 18.67
CA ASP A 31 -1.25 -1.48 17.54
C ASP A 31 -2.40 -1.81 16.58
N PHE A 32 -2.97 -3.02 16.63
CA PHE A 32 -4.06 -3.44 15.74
C PHE A 32 -5.41 -3.59 16.46
N GLU A 33 -5.50 -3.18 17.73
CA GLU A 33 -6.77 -3.19 18.46
C GLU A 33 -7.84 -2.43 17.67
N GLY A 34 -8.93 -3.14 17.36
CA GLY A 34 -10.07 -2.60 16.60
C GLY A 34 -9.81 -2.35 15.11
N LYS A 35 -8.67 -2.74 14.53
CA LYS A 35 -8.34 -2.50 13.12
C LYS A 35 -8.59 -3.68 12.19
N LEU A 36 -8.54 -4.91 12.70
CA LEU A 36 -8.66 -6.10 11.86
C LEU A 36 -10.13 -6.45 11.60
N LEU A 37 -10.45 -6.71 10.35
CA LEU A 37 -11.72 -7.26 9.87
C LEU A 37 -11.61 -8.77 9.74
N GLU A 38 -12.65 -9.40 9.17
CA GLU A 38 -12.54 -10.80 8.74
C GLU A 38 -11.37 -10.99 7.77
N GLY A 39 -10.68 -12.12 7.86
CA GLY A 39 -9.54 -12.42 7.01
C GLY A 39 -9.74 -13.69 6.21
N TYR A 40 -8.70 -14.09 5.48
CA TYR A 40 -8.67 -15.39 4.81
C TYR A 40 -7.29 -16.03 4.87
N ASP A 41 -7.27 -17.35 5.00
CA ASP A 41 -6.04 -18.13 5.02
C ASP A 41 -5.96 -19.07 3.81
N ALA A 42 -5.15 -18.66 2.85
CA ALA A 42 -4.81 -19.35 1.61
C ALA A 42 -3.53 -20.19 1.72
N SER A 43 -2.87 -20.25 2.87
CA SER A 43 -1.55 -20.88 3.04
C SER A 43 -1.47 -22.38 2.78
N GLY A 44 -2.63 -23.04 2.65
CA GLY A 44 -2.72 -24.50 2.57
C GLY A 44 -2.67 -25.19 3.94
N ALA A 45 -2.56 -24.43 5.04
CA ALA A 45 -2.62 -24.94 6.39
C ALA A 45 -3.83 -25.84 6.64
N ARG A 46 -3.62 -26.93 7.39
CA ARG A 46 -4.71 -27.79 7.86
C ARG A 46 -5.63 -27.04 8.81
N GLU A 47 -5.05 -26.30 9.75
CA GLU A 47 -5.76 -25.43 10.68
C GLU A 47 -5.66 -23.99 10.21
N LYS A 48 -6.81 -23.34 10.00
CA LYS A 48 -6.85 -21.99 9.46
C LYS A 48 -6.51 -20.97 10.53
N SER A 49 -5.62 -20.05 10.19
CA SER A 49 -5.21 -18.96 11.07
C SER A 49 -4.82 -17.72 10.27
N LEU A 50 -5.11 -16.55 10.84
CA LEU A 50 -4.67 -15.26 10.30
C LEU A 50 -3.37 -14.79 10.94
N THR A 51 -2.91 -15.50 11.98
CA THR A 51 -1.72 -15.18 12.74
C THR A 51 -0.50 -15.26 11.85
N ASP A 52 0.30 -14.21 11.92
CA ASP A 52 1.55 -14.11 11.23
C ASP A 52 2.67 -14.83 11.98
N ASN A 53 3.15 -15.92 11.40
CA ASN A 53 4.27 -16.67 11.97
C ASN A 53 5.63 -16.20 11.44
N HIS A 54 5.66 -15.39 10.39
CA HIS A 54 6.88 -14.90 9.75
C HIS A 54 7.25 -13.50 10.24
N GLY A 55 6.26 -12.60 10.29
CA GLY A 55 6.35 -11.21 10.71
C GLY A 55 6.21 -10.18 9.58
N HIS A 56 6.19 -10.60 8.30
CA HIS A 56 6.24 -9.66 7.18
C HIS A 56 4.92 -8.92 7.00
N GLY A 57 3.80 -9.63 7.02
CA GLY A 57 2.48 -9.00 6.93
C GLY A 57 2.15 -8.13 8.14
N THR A 58 2.58 -8.53 9.35
CA THR A 58 2.47 -7.69 10.55
C THR A 58 3.30 -6.41 10.43
N LEU A 59 4.50 -6.50 9.88
CA LEU A 59 5.33 -5.33 9.61
C LEU A 59 4.63 -4.38 8.62
N MET A 60 4.08 -4.90 7.53
CA MET A 60 3.40 -4.08 6.53
C MET A 60 2.14 -3.42 7.09
N ALA A 61 1.32 -4.18 7.83
CA ALA A 61 0.15 -3.67 8.52
C ALA A 61 0.50 -2.55 9.50
N GLY A 62 1.61 -2.68 10.21
CA GLY A 62 2.08 -1.70 11.19
C GLY A 62 2.51 -0.38 10.56
N ILE A 63 3.38 -0.43 9.55
CA ILE A 63 3.81 0.78 8.80
C ILE A 63 2.60 1.52 8.25
N LEU A 64 1.67 0.79 7.65
CA LEU A 64 0.49 1.36 7.02
C LEU A 64 -0.48 1.96 8.04
N ALA A 65 -0.81 1.20 9.10
CA ALA A 65 -2.01 1.44 9.90
C ALA A 65 -1.87 1.16 11.39
N SER A 66 -0.68 1.07 12.00
CA SER A 66 -0.56 1.05 13.47
C SER A 66 -1.43 2.14 14.11
N ASN A 67 -2.15 1.77 15.18
CA ASN A 67 -2.95 2.71 15.98
C ASN A 67 -2.12 3.93 16.39
N ILE A 68 -2.72 5.11 16.30
CA ILE A 68 -2.08 6.36 16.72
C ILE A 68 -2.48 6.72 18.15
N ASN A 69 -1.59 7.35 18.89
CA ASN A 69 -1.84 7.85 20.26
C ASN A 69 -2.29 6.76 21.27
N ASN A 70 -1.99 5.48 21.01
CA ASN A 70 -2.29 4.36 21.91
C ASN A 70 -1.20 4.14 22.99
N ARG A 71 -0.12 4.95 22.97
CA ARG A 71 1.06 4.86 23.87
C ARG A 71 1.93 3.63 23.67
N PHE A 72 1.79 2.92 22.56
CA PHE A 72 2.67 1.83 22.17
C PHE A 72 3.51 2.25 20.96
N GLY A 73 4.67 1.60 20.82
CA GLY A 73 5.74 1.81 19.83
C GLY A 73 5.56 2.96 18.83
N ILE A 74 4.91 2.68 17.70
CA ILE A 74 4.88 3.57 16.53
C ILE A 74 3.47 4.06 16.18
N ALA A 75 3.41 5.03 15.27
CA ALA A 75 2.19 5.43 14.58
C ALA A 75 2.24 4.96 13.12
N GLY A 76 1.15 4.36 12.63
CA GLY A 76 1.01 4.07 11.21
C GLY A 76 0.91 5.34 10.39
N ILE A 77 1.13 5.23 9.08
CA ILE A 77 0.96 6.36 8.16
C ILE A 77 -0.50 6.83 8.13
N ALA A 78 -1.48 5.93 8.24
CA ALA A 78 -2.91 6.25 8.22
C ALA A 78 -3.64 5.80 9.50
N ASP A 79 -4.51 6.67 10.04
CA ASP A 79 -5.26 6.43 11.29
C ASP A 79 -6.58 5.72 11.03
N ARG A 80 -7.27 6.06 9.95
CA ARG A 80 -8.61 5.56 9.59
C ARG A 80 -8.55 4.39 8.63
N VAL A 81 -7.89 3.32 9.07
CA VAL A 81 -7.74 2.10 8.27
C VAL A 81 -8.26 0.87 9.01
N LYS A 82 -9.02 0.07 8.27
CA LYS A 82 -9.38 -1.32 8.61
C LYS A 82 -8.64 -2.28 7.68
N ILE A 83 -8.29 -3.46 8.18
CA ILE A 83 -7.45 -4.42 7.45
C ILE A 83 -8.17 -5.75 7.29
N HIS A 84 -8.25 -6.25 6.05
CA HIS A 84 -8.47 -7.67 5.77
C HIS A 84 -7.11 -8.38 5.70
N PRO A 85 -6.71 -9.16 6.74
CA PRO A 85 -5.48 -9.94 6.68
C PRO A 85 -5.70 -11.19 5.82
N ILE A 86 -4.86 -11.38 4.81
CA ILE A 86 -4.95 -12.51 3.89
C ILE A 86 -3.63 -13.27 3.91
N ARG A 87 -3.60 -14.39 4.62
CA ARG A 87 -2.39 -15.19 4.82
C ARG A 87 -2.16 -16.14 3.65
N VAL A 88 -0.99 -16.08 3.02
CA VAL A 88 -0.63 -16.93 1.87
C VAL A 88 0.39 -18.02 2.17
N THR A 89 1.00 -18.05 3.35
CA THR A 89 2.04 -19.05 3.65
C THR A 89 2.11 -19.42 5.13
N GLU A 90 2.56 -20.63 5.41
CA GLU A 90 3.02 -21.06 6.74
C GLU A 90 4.54 -21.01 6.87
N SER A 91 5.24 -20.82 5.74
CA SER A 91 6.68 -20.95 5.67
C SER A 91 7.36 -19.83 6.44
N GLN A 92 8.39 -20.21 7.21
CA GLN A 92 9.33 -19.24 7.78
C GLN A 92 10.16 -18.51 6.71
N THR A 93 10.10 -18.94 5.44
CA THR A 93 10.69 -18.19 4.32
C THR A 93 9.78 -17.09 3.79
N GLY A 94 8.50 -17.07 4.18
CA GLY A 94 7.51 -16.13 3.65
C GLY A 94 7.07 -16.41 2.20
N TRP A 95 7.56 -17.48 1.56
CA TRP A 95 7.21 -17.80 0.17
C TRP A 95 5.88 -18.56 0.06
N ALA A 96 5.14 -18.30 -1.02
CA ALA A 96 3.91 -19.00 -1.39
C ALA A 96 3.88 -19.25 -2.91
N PRO A 97 3.36 -20.39 -3.39
CA PRO A 97 3.16 -20.60 -4.83
C PRO A 97 2.03 -19.72 -5.39
N VAL A 98 2.13 -19.38 -6.68
CA VAL A 98 1.12 -18.59 -7.42
C VAL A 98 -0.31 -19.15 -7.29
N SER A 99 -0.48 -20.47 -7.10
CA SER A 99 -1.79 -21.07 -6.87
C SER A 99 -2.43 -20.69 -5.52
N GLN A 100 -1.62 -20.45 -4.49
CA GLN A 100 -2.10 -19.92 -3.21
C GLN A 100 -2.35 -18.41 -3.29
N ILE A 101 -1.43 -17.69 -3.95
CA ILE A 101 -1.54 -16.24 -4.14
C ILE A 101 -2.79 -15.88 -4.95
N SER A 102 -3.04 -16.56 -6.07
CA SER A 102 -4.23 -16.33 -6.89
C SER A 102 -5.53 -16.58 -6.12
N ARG A 103 -5.59 -17.63 -5.30
CA ARG A 103 -6.75 -17.89 -4.41
C ARG A 103 -6.92 -16.82 -3.34
N ALA A 104 -5.83 -16.34 -2.76
CA ALA A 104 -5.86 -15.24 -1.80
C ALA A 104 -6.34 -13.94 -2.44
N TRP A 105 -5.83 -13.62 -3.63
CA TRP A 105 -6.19 -12.41 -4.37
C TRP A 105 -7.64 -12.41 -4.81
N GLU A 106 -8.12 -13.53 -5.36
CA GLU A 106 -9.54 -13.72 -5.68
C GLU A 106 -10.41 -13.54 -4.44
N ARG A 107 -9.99 -14.07 -3.29
CA ARG A 107 -10.72 -13.89 -2.04
C ARG A 107 -10.71 -12.45 -1.55
N ALA A 108 -9.59 -11.73 -1.70
CA ALA A 108 -9.49 -10.31 -1.38
C ALA A 108 -10.57 -9.49 -2.12
N LEU A 109 -10.72 -9.76 -3.43
CA LEU A 109 -11.70 -9.10 -4.29
C LEU A 109 -13.16 -9.49 -4.01
N LEU A 110 -13.41 -10.52 -3.19
CA LEU A 110 -14.76 -10.84 -2.72
C LEU A 110 -15.18 -9.98 -1.53
N PHE A 111 -14.24 -9.37 -0.78
CA PHE A 111 -14.55 -8.39 0.26
C PHE A 111 -14.91 -7.06 -0.41
N LYS A 112 -16.22 -6.78 -0.50
CA LYS A 112 -16.79 -5.68 -1.32
C LYS A 112 -16.48 -4.28 -0.82
N ASP A 113 -16.00 -4.17 0.40
CA ASP A 113 -15.55 -2.96 1.05
C ASP A 113 -14.06 -2.66 0.82
N THR A 114 -13.28 -3.59 0.23
CA THR A 114 -11.85 -3.37 -0.06
C THR A 114 -11.64 -2.18 -0.99
N ASN A 115 -10.82 -1.21 -0.54
CA ASN A 115 -10.44 -0.04 -1.33
C ASN A 115 -9.04 -0.18 -1.91
N ILE A 116 -8.12 -0.76 -1.14
CA ILE A 116 -6.70 -0.91 -1.49
C ILE A 116 -6.30 -2.37 -1.31
N LEU A 117 -5.52 -2.90 -2.25
CA LEU A 117 -4.88 -4.20 -2.13
C LEU A 117 -3.37 -4.00 -2.15
N VAL A 118 -2.69 -4.52 -1.12
CA VAL A 118 -1.24 -4.46 -0.99
C VAL A 118 -0.66 -5.85 -1.16
N PHE A 119 0.33 -5.96 -2.05
CA PHE A 119 1.01 -7.22 -2.35
C PHE A 119 2.51 -7.00 -2.51
N ALA A 120 3.32 -7.53 -1.60
CA ALA A 120 4.77 -7.34 -1.60
C ALA A 120 5.55 -8.66 -1.69
N HIS A 121 5.02 -9.61 -2.47
CA HIS A 121 5.75 -10.81 -2.87
C HIS A 121 6.17 -10.70 -4.34
N GLY A 122 7.15 -11.52 -4.73
CA GLY A 122 7.60 -11.66 -6.10
C GLY A 122 7.66 -13.13 -6.51
N ASP A 123 7.25 -13.41 -7.74
CA ASP A 123 7.38 -14.73 -8.37
C ASP A 123 8.22 -14.64 -9.64
N GLU A 124 8.83 -15.76 -9.99
CA GLU A 124 9.54 -15.91 -11.26
C GLU A 124 8.61 -15.68 -12.45
N PHE A 125 9.18 -15.06 -13.49
CA PHE A 125 8.49 -14.87 -14.74
C PHE A 125 8.28 -16.22 -15.45
N THR A 126 7.01 -16.54 -15.70
CA THR A 126 6.59 -17.56 -16.67
C THR A 126 5.36 -17.02 -17.38
N GLU A 127 5.11 -17.44 -18.63
CA GLU A 127 3.93 -16.98 -19.40
C GLU A 127 2.61 -17.25 -18.64
N LEU A 128 2.55 -18.37 -17.91
CA LEU A 128 1.39 -18.70 -17.08
C LEU A 128 1.24 -17.73 -15.90
N ASN A 129 2.31 -17.47 -15.16
CA ASN A 129 2.27 -16.55 -14.03
C ASN A 129 1.93 -15.13 -14.50
N GLU A 130 2.49 -14.69 -15.62
CA GLU A 130 2.22 -13.38 -16.21
C GLU A 130 0.73 -13.25 -16.54
N PHE A 131 0.15 -14.25 -17.22
CA PHE A 131 -1.28 -14.27 -17.53
C PHE A 131 -2.14 -14.20 -16.26
N VAL A 132 -1.80 -14.98 -15.23
CA VAL A 132 -2.53 -14.99 -13.96
C VAL A 132 -2.47 -13.63 -13.28
N TYR A 133 -1.27 -13.06 -13.12
CA TYR A 133 -1.10 -11.78 -12.45
C TYR A 133 -1.73 -10.63 -13.21
N MET A 134 -1.58 -10.57 -14.53
CA MET A 134 -2.23 -9.57 -15.38
C MET A 134 -3.76 -9.58 -15.17
N ARG A 135 -4.38 -10.77 -15.19
CA ARG A 135 -5.83 -10.89 -14.94
C ARG A 135 -6.25 -10.45 -13.55
N LEU A 136 -5.48 -10.78 -12.51
CA LEU A 136 -5.77 -10.37 -11.13
C LEU A 136 -5.66 -8.85 -10.96
N LEU A 137 -4.65 -8.23 -11.57
CA LEU A 137 -4.44 -6.78 -11.55
C LEU A 137 -5.58 -6.05 -12.28
N GLU A 138 -5.88 -6.42 -13.53
CA GLU A 138 -6.98 -5.86 -14.32
C GLU A 138 -8.31 -5.94 -13.54
N LYS A 139 -8.63 -7.12 -13.02
CA LYS A 139 -9.87 -7.36 -12.27
C LYS A 139 -9.94 -6.56 -10.96
N SER A 140 -8.80 -6.25 -10.34
CA SER A 140 -8.75 -5.42 -9.13
C SER A 140 -9.16 -3.98 -9.47
N VAL A 141 -8.54 -3.41 -10.52
CA VAL A 141 -8.83 -2.05 -10.98
C VAL A 141 -10.26 -1.93 -11.52
N GLU A 142 -10.76 -2.92 -12.25
CA GLU A 142 -12.15 -2.95 -12.75
C GLU A 142 -13.17 -2.91 -11.62
N GLN A 143 -12.84 -3.46 -10.44
CA GLN A 143 -13.66 -3.39 -9.23
C GLN A 143 -13.45 -2.09 -8.42
N GLY A 144 -12.60 -1.18 -8.90
CA GLY A 144 -12.28 0.06 -8.22
C GLY A 144 -11.25 -0.07 -7.10
N VAL A 145 -10.58 -1.23 -6.99
CA VAL A 145 -9.53 -1.47 -5.99
C VAL A 145 -8.19 -0.94 -6.51
N PHE A 146 -7.57 -0.04 -5.76
CA PHE A 146 -6.22 0.42 -6.07
C PHE A 146 -5.18 -0.60 -5.61
N VAL A 147 -4.21 -0.95 -6.45
CA VAL A 147 -3.23 -1.99 -6.15
C VAL A 147 -1.85 -1.38 -5.94
N VAL A 148 -1.21 -1.74 -4.82
CA VAL A 148 0.18 -1.37 -4.53
C VAL A 148 1.04 -2.62 -4.48
N THR A 149 2.05 -2.66 -5.33
CA THR A 149 3.05 -3.73 -5.39
C THR A 149 4.42 -3.26 -4.94
N ALA A 150 5.22 -4.15 -4.38
CA ALA A 150 6.61 -3.87 -4.06
C ALA A 150 7.53 -4.25 -5.24
N ALA A 151 8.50 -3.39 -5.56
CA ALA A 151 9.54 -3.73 -6.53
C ALA A 151 10.51 -4.80 -5.99
N SER A 152 11.40 -5.33 -6.82
CA SER A 152 12.41 -6.30 -6.38
C SER A 152 13.45 -5.69 -5.44
N ASN A 153 13.83 -6.44 -4.39
CA ASN A 153 14.99 -6.14 -3.54
C ASN A 153 16.22 -6.98 -3.92
N SER A 154 16.15 -7.76 -5.00
CA SER A 154 17.25 -8.62 -5.41
C SER A 154 18.19 -7.90 -6.36
N GLU A 155 19.49 -8.00 -6.10
CA GLU A 155 20.54 -7.68 -7.06
C GLU A 155 21.21 -8.98 -7.49
N ARG A 156 21.20 -9.29 -8.79
CA ARG A 156 22.01 -10.40 -9.28
C ARG A 156 23.45 -9.95 -9.44
N ALA A 157 24.37 -10.72 -8.88
CA ALA A 157 25.80 -10.42 -8.89
C ALA A 157 26.40 -10.39 -10.31
N ASP A 158 25.75 -11.08 -11.25
CA ASP A 158 26.11 -11.12 -12.68
C ASP A 158 25.48 -9.97 -13.50
N GLY A 159 24.68 -9.10 -12.86
CA GLY A 159 23.97 -8.02 -13.53
C GLY A 159 22.80 -8.48 -14.41
N SER A 160 22.40 -9.76 -14.33
CA SER A 160 21.25 -10.27 -15.07
C SER A 160 19.92 -9.71 -14.54
N GLU A 161 18.98 -9.52 -15.46
CA GLU A 161 17.70 -8.88 -15.22
C GLU A 161 16.67 -9.94 -14.80
N GLU A 162 16.11 -9.83 -13.59
CA GLU A 162 14.88 -10.53 -13.25
C GLU A 162 13.71 -9.57 -13.38
N THR A 163 12.65 -10.02 -14.06
CA THR A 163 11.35 -9.34 -14.18
C THR A 163 10.30 -9.96 -13.24
N PRO A 164 10.47 -10.01 -11.90
CA PRO A 164 9.51 -10.71 -11.07
C PRO A 164 8.11 -10.15 -11.24
N LEU A 165 7.14 -11.04 -11.17
CA LEU A 165 5.74 -10.70 -11.22
C LEU A 165 5.21 -10.47 -9.79
N PRO A 166 4.18 -9.64 -9.59
CA PRO A 166 3.46 -8.84 -10.58
C PRO A 166 4.03 -7.44 -10.82
N TRP A 167 5.05 -7.01 -10.07
CA TRP A 167 5.48 -5.61 -10.08
C TRP A 167 5.96 -5.13 -11.46
N SER A 168 6.49 -6.05 -12.28
CA SER A 168 6.87 -5.78 -13.67
C SER A 168 5.67 -5.53 -14.60
N LEU A 169 4.43 -5.72 -14.16
CA LEU A 169 3.21 -5.43 -14.92
C LEU A 169 2.51 -4.14 -14.47
N ALA A 170 2.94 -3.53 -13.36
CA ALA A 170 2.21 -2.46 -12.70
C ALA A 170 1.95 -1.26 -13.63
N ASP A 171 2.99 -0.76 -14.29
CA ASP A 171 2.89 0.43 -15.16
C ASP A 171 2.09 0.21 -16.45
N ASP A 172 1.74 -1.04 -16.78
CA ASP A 172 0.90 -1.36 -17.95
C ASP A 172 -0.60 -1.31 -17.62
N ILE A 173 -0.97 -1.24 -16.32
CA ILE A 173 -2.35 -1.32 -15.84
C ILE A 173 -2.65 -0.09 -14.97
N PRO A 174 -3.36 0.93 -15.50
CA PRO A 174 -3.67 2.12 -14.73
C PRO A 174 -4.47 1.80 -13.47
N GLY A 175 -4.08 2.35 -12.33
CA GLY A 175 -4.60 1.99 -11.01
C GLY A 175 -3.78 0.93 -10.26
N VAL A 176 -2.66 0.49 -10.84
CA VAL A 176 -1.64 -0.36 -10.20
C VAL A 176 -0.33 0.41 -10.15
N VAL A 177 0.35 0.38 -9.00
CA VAL A 177 1.69 0.96 -8.87
C VAL A 177 2.69 -0.04 -8.30
N SER A 178 3.94 0.08 -8.72
CA SER A 178 5.09 -0.60 -8.14
C SER A 178 5.96 0.41 -7.42
N VAL A 179 6.39 0.07 -6.20
CA VAL A 179 7.14 0.97 -5.33
C VAL A 179 8.53 0.40 -5.05
N ALA A 180 9.56 1.15 -5.41
CA ALA A 180 10.94 0.84 -5.03
C ALA A 180 11.31 1.47 -3.68
N ALA A 181 12.18 0.81 -2.91
CA ALA A 181 12.68 1.37 -1.65
C ALA A 181 13.80 2.37 -1.89
N THR A 182 13.71 3.52 -1.23
CA THR A 182 14.80 4.49 -1.08
C THR A 182 15.31 4.51 0.36
N TYR A 183 16.48 5.11 0.55
CA TYR A 183 16.90 5.51 1.89
C TYR A 183 15.94 6.55 2.47
N ALA A 184 15.73 6.54 3.79
CA ALA A 184 14.89 7.54 4.46
C ALA A 184 15.57 8.93 4.49
N THR A 185 16.90 8.96 4.45
CA THR A 185 17.72 10.16 4.59
C THR A 185 18.07 10.84 3.28
N ASN A 186 17.90 10.16 2.14
CA ASN A 186 18.20 10.71 0.82
C ASN A 186 17.46 9.93 -0.28
N PRO A 187 17.26 10.52 -1.48
CA PRO A 187 16.47 9.89 -2.52
C PRO A 187 17.21 8.78 -3.29
N THR A 188 18.22 8.12 -2.72
CA THR A 188 18.93 7.02 -3.40
C THR A 188 18.13 5.72 -3.25
N LEU A 189 18.04 4.94 -4.32
CA LEU A 189 17.44 3.60 -4.28
C LEU A 189 18.28 2.68 -3.40
N LEU A 190 17.59 1.90 -2.56
CA LEU A 190 18.20 0.91 -1.70
C LEU A 190 18.77 -0.23 -2.56
N LEU A 191 17.94 -0.79 -3.45
CA LEU A 191 18.27 -1.86 -4.39
C LEU A 191 17.31 -1.74 -5.60
N ALA A 192 17.84 -1.60 -6.82
CA ALA A 192 17.08 -1.71 -8.07
C ALA A 192 18.07 -1.77 -9.25
N ASN A 193 18.26 -2.96 -9.82
CA ASN A 193 19.12 -3.16 -11.00
C ASN A 193 18.31 -3.44 -12.28
N HIS A 194 17.00 -3.18 -12.27
CA HIS A 194 16.12 -3.64 -13.33
C HIS A 194 15.80 -2.55 -14.36
N PRO A 195 15.81 -2.82 -15.69
CA PRO A 195 15.51 -1.84 -16.73
C PRO A 195 14.05 -1.37 -16.74
N LYS A 196 13.10 -2.25 -16.37
CA LYS A 196 11.74 -1.83 -16.05
C LYS A 196 11.78 -1.31 -14.61
N LEU A 197 11.84 -0.01 -14.47
CA LEU A 197 11.92 0.64 -13.17
C LEU A 197 10.53 0.60 -12.51
N ALA A 198 10.50 0.65 -11.18
CA ALA A 198 9.24 0.80 -10.46
C ALA A 198 8.56 2.12 -10.84
N SER A 199 7.25 2.24 -10.59
CA SER A 199 6.49 3.45 -10.86
C SER A 199 7.12 4.65 -10.15
N PHE A 200 7.56 4.52 -8.90
CA PHE A 200 8.31 5.54 -8.16
C PHE A 200 9.03 4.96 -6.94
N GLY A 201 9.89 5.76 -6.31
CA GLY A 201 10.55 5.41 -5.06
C GLY A 201 9.77 5.90 -3.82
N ALA A 202 9.87 5.20 -2.70
CA ALA A 202 9.44 5.71 -1.39
C ALA A 202 10.38 5.20 -0.28
N PRO A 203 10.49 5.90 0.87
CA PRO A 203 11.32 5.46 1.98
C PRO A 203 11.00 4.02 2.40
N GLY A 204 12.02 3.16 2.37
CA GLY A 204 11.91 1.74 2.72
C GLY A 204 13.05 1.25 3.61
N THR A 205 13.76 2.14 4.29
CA THR A 205 14.82 1.83 5.27
C THR A 205 14.43 2.37 6.63
N ASP A 206 15.11 1.89 7.68
CA ASP A 206 14.89 2.30 9.07
C ASP A 206 13.40 2.20 9.50
N ALA A 207 12.68 1.22 8.94
CA ALA A 207 11.24 1.08 9.11
C ALA A 207 10.94 0.27 10.38
N TRP A 208 10.78 1.00 11.49
CA TRP A 208 10.26 0.44 12.73
C TRP A 208 8.80 0.03 12.57
N SER A 209 8.44 -1.16 13.04
CA SER A 209 7.08 -1.69 12.94
C SER A 209 6.79 -2.77 13.99
N PRO A 210 5.52 -3.03 14.34
CA PRO A 210 5.09 -4.25 15.02
C PRO A 210 5.70 -5.53 14.45
N ARG A 211 5.93 -6.49 15.35
CA ARG A 211 6.21 -7.88 15.02
C ARG A 211 5.28 -8.81 15.80
N PRO A 212 5.02 -10.03 15.29
CA PRO A 212 4.33 -11.05 16.07
C PRO A 212 5.11 -11.34 17.35
N LYS A 213 4.39 -11.46 18.47
CA LYS A 213 5.00 -11.82 19.75
C LYS A 213 5.48 -13.27 19.71
N ARG A 214 6.78 -13.50 19.92
CA ARG A 214 7.35 -14.83 20.14
C ARG A 214 7.90 -14.94 21.56
N VAL A 215 8.11 -16.18 22.02
CA VAL A 215 8.57 -16.45 23.40
C VAL A 215 9.95 -15.85 23.66
N GLU A 216 10.84 -15.87 22.65
CA GLU A 216 12.19 -15.33 22.79
C GLU A 216 12.28 -13.80 22.61
N ASP A 217 11.17 -13.13 22.27
CA ASP A 217 11.21 -11.72 21.91
C ASP A 217 11.19 -10.82 23.14
N GLU A 218 12.22 -9.99 23.27
CA GLU A 218 12.29 -8.93 24.28
C GLU A 218 11.38 -7.74 23.92
N TRP A 219 11.11 -7.53 22.62
CA TRP A 219 10.38 -6.37 22.10
C TRP A 219 9.28 -6.79 21.13
N LEU A 220 8.13 -6.10 21.21
CA LEU A 220 7.01 -6.25 20.27
C LEU A 220 7.23 -5.49 18.94
N TYR A 221 8.37 -4.84 18.79
CA TYR A 221 8.71 -4.01 17.64
C TYR A 221 10.09 -4.39 17.11
N TRP A 222 10.31 -4.16 15.83
CA TRP A 222 11.59 -4.35 15.15
C TRP A 222 11.75 -3.35 14.02
N GLU A 223 12.99 -3.22 13.56
CA GLU A 223 13.34 -2.46 12.38
C GLU A 223 13.60 -3.39 11.21
N ARG A 224 13.04 -3.07 10.04
CA ARG A 224 13.33 -3.77 8.78
C ARG A 224 13.44 -2.76 7.64
N TRP A 225 13.77 -3.28 6.47
CA TRP A 225 13.92 -2.52 5.25
C TRP A 225 13.45 -3.33 4.05
N GLY A 226 13.20 -2.65 2.93
CA GLY A 226 12.84 -3.24 1.66
C GLY A 226 11.72 -2.49 0.96
N SER A 227 11.54 -2.80 -0.32
CA SER A 227 10.42 -2.31 -1.13
C SER A 227 9.05 -2.65 -0.54
N SER A 228 8.93 -3.71 0.28
CA SER A 228 7.70 -4.04 1.01
C SER A 228 7.35 -2.98 2.06
N ALA A 229 8.34 -2.45 2.77
CA ALA A 229 8.15 -1.32 3.69
C ALA A 229 7.73 -0.06 2.92
N ALA A 230 8.36 0.21 1.77
CA ALA A 230 8.01 1.33 0.90
C ALA A 230 6.58 1.20 0.32
N ALA A 231 6.17 0.00 -0.10
CA ALA A 231 4.82 -0.29 -0.56
C ALA A 231 3.78 -0.11 0.56
N ALA A 232 4.08 -0.56 1.78
CA ALA A 232 3.21 -0.35 2.94
C ALA A 232 3.06 1.15 3.28
N ALA A 233 4.15 1.92 3.25
CA ALA A 233 4.12 3.36 3.47
C ALA A 233 3.28 4.08 2.41
N THR A 234 3.52 3.77 1.12
CA THR A 234 2.72 4.29 0.00
C THR A 234 1.24 3.95 0.16
N SER A 235 0.91 2.73 0.54
CA SER A 235 -0.47 2.30 0.76
C SER A 235 -1.14 3.10 1.90
N GLY A 236 -0.37 3.48 2.93
CA GLY A 236 -0.85 4.39 3.97
C GLY A 236 -1.13 5.80 3.44
N VAL A 237 -0.28 6.32 2.55
CA VAL A 237 -0.53 7.61 1.87
C VAL A 237 -1.80 7.53 1.04
N VAL A 238 -1.99 6.46 0.28
CA VAL A 238 -3.21 6.23 -0.51
C VAL A 238 -4.43 6.15 0.40
N ALA A 239 -4.33 5.46 1.54
CA ALA A 239 -5.43 5.41 2.51
C ALA A 239 -5.77 6.80 3.08
N LEU A 240 -4.77 7.65 3.36
CA LEU A 240 -5.03 9.04 3.73
C LEU A 240 -5.75 9.80 2.62
N MET A 241 -5.34 9.64 1.36
CA MET A 241 -6.02 10.27 0.21
C MET A 241 -7.48 9.79 0.10
N MET A 242 -7.71 8.48 0.11
CA MET A 242 -9.05 7.87 -0.01
C MET A 242 -9.96 8.16 1.19
N SER A 243 -9.39 8.49 2.36
CA SER A 243 -10.19 8.85 3.52
C SER A 243 -11.05 10.10 3.31
N PHE A 244 -10.67 10.99 2.39
CA PHE A 244 -11.43 12.21 2.08
C PHE A 244 -12.55 11.99 1.06
N LYS A 245 -12.36 11.03 0.15
CA LYS A 245 -13.26 10.75 -0.98
C LYS A 245 -12.92 9.38 -1.56
N ASN A 246 -13.93 8.66 -2.03
CA ASN A 246 -13.74 7.45 -2.82
C ASN A 246 -13.24 7.79 -4.25
N PHE A 247 -11.94 7.97 -4.40
CA PHE A 247 -11.27 8.20 -5.68
C PHE A 247 -11.21 6.93 -6.52
N LYS A 248 -11.30 7.08 -7.84
CA LYS A 248 -11.02 5.98 -8.77
C LYS A 248 -9.52 5.64 -8.75
N PRO A 249 -9.13 4.39 -9.01
CA PRO A 249 -7.72 3.99 -9.04
C PRO A 249 -6.82 4.89 -9.90
N LEU A 250 -7.27 5.26 -11.10
CA LEU A 250 -6.52 6.16 -11.99
C LEU A 250 -6.34 7.58 -11.42
N GLU A 251 -7.30 8.09 -10.65
CA GLU A 251 -7.19 9.41 -10.02
C GLU A 251 -6.10 9.39 -8.93
N ILE A 252 -6.04 8.31 -8.16
CA ILE A 252 -5.03 8.06 -7.13
C ILE A 252 -3.65 7.98 -7.78
N GLU A 253 -3.50 7.12 -8.80
CA GLU A 253 -2.24 6.95 -9.53
C GLU A 253 -1.71 8.29 -10.03
N ARG A 254 -2.54 9.06 -10.74
CA ARG A 254 -2.16 10.39 -11.26
C ARG A 254 -1.67 11.31 -10.13
N MET A 255 -2.38 11.37 -9.01
CA MET A 255 -1.99 12.22 -7.88
C MET A 255 -0.66 11.77 -7.24
N LEU A 256 -0.44 10.46 -7.12
CA LEU A 256 0.85 9.92 -6.64
C LEU A 256 1.98 10.31 -7.59
N LEU A 257 1.84 10.05 -8.88
CA LEU A 257 2.88 10.34 -9.88
C LEU A 257 3.20 11.83 -9.95
N ASN A 258 2.19 12.70 -9.94
CA ASN A 258 2.33 14.16 -9.93
C ASN A 258 2.95 14.71 -8.63
N SER A 259 2.97 13.92 -7.57
CA SER A 259 3.57 14.30 -6.28
C SER A 259 5.02 13.84 -6.14
N THR A 260 5.57 13.14 -7.12
CA THR A 260 6.96 12.67 -7.03
C THR A 260 7.95 13.81 -7.30
N GLU A 261 9.07 13.79 -6.59
CA GLU A 261 10.20 14.73 -6.74
C GLU A 261 11.53 13.99 -6.71
N ASN A 262 12.64 14.64 -7.04
CA ASN A 262 13.99 14.06 -7.00
C ASN A 262 14.11 12.79 -7.86
N ARG A 263 14.32 12.97 -9.17
CA ARG A 263 14.58 11.84 -10.07
C ARG A 263 15.75 11.02 -9.55
N VAL A 264 15.53 9.72 -9.43
CA VAL A 264 16.51 8.80 -8.87
C VAL A 264 17.18 8.02 -9.97
N ARG A 265 18.49 7.79 -9.82
CA ARG A 265 19.24 6.88 -10.67
C ARG A 265 19.66 5.66 -9.88
N THR A 266 19.58 4.51 -10.52
CA THR A 266 20.22 3.28 -10.06
C THR A 266 21.74 3.46 -10.10
N LYS A 267 22.49 2.61 -9.39
CA LYS A 267 23.96 2.60 -9.43
C LYS A 267 24.54 2.34 -10.83
N TRP A 268 23.73 1.81 -11.75
CA TRP A 268 24.08 1.53 -13.15
C TRP A 268 23.65 2.63 -14.13
N GLY A 269 23.07 3.72 -13.62
CA GLY A 269 22.70 4.89 -14.43
C GLY A 269 21.31 4.84 -15.06
N HIS A 270 20.52 3.78 -14.84
CA HIS A 270 19.09 3.77 -15.20
C HIS A 270 18.34 4.79 -14.35
N GLU A 271 17.54 5.65 -15.01
CA GLU A 271 16.79 6.73 -14.36
C GLU A 271 15.33 6.33 -14.19
N MET A 272 14.84 6.34 -12.94
CA MET A 272 13.43 6.04 -12.68
C MET A 272 12.55 7.04 -13.43
N PRO A 273 11.48 6.57 -14.10
CA PRO A 273 10.61 7.43 -14.89
C PRO A 273 10.03 8.56 -14.04
N TYR A 274 9.76 8.25 -12.77
CA TYR A 274 9.35 9.21 -11.73
C TYR A 274 10.36 9.23 -10.59
N GLY A 275 10.22 10.23 -9.71
CA GLY A 275 11.10 10.41 -8.56
C GLY A 275 10.69 9.61 -7.33
N VAL A 276 10.96 10.19 -6.18
CA VAL A 276 10.50 9.73 -4.86
C VAL A 276 9.17 10.40 -4.53
N LEU A 277 8.22 9.61 -4.03
CA LEU A 277 6.92 10.07 -3.55
C LEU A 277 7.08 11.17 -2.49
N ARG A 278 6.35 12.28 -2.64
CA ARG A 278 6.11 13.27 -1.57
C ARG A 278 4.70 13.08 -1.01
N PRO A 279 4.56 12.38 0.14
CA PRO A 279 3.27 12.11 0.74
C PRO A 279 2.43 13.35 1.03
N ASP A 280 3.08 14.47 1.39
CA ASP A 280 2.41 15.72 1.70
C ASP A 280 1.77 16.36 0.46
N LEU A 281 2.47 16.30 -0.68
CA LEU A 281 1.96 16.81 -1.95
C LEU A 281 0.83 15.93 -2.50
N ALA A 282 0.94 14.60 -2.38
CA ALA A 282 -0.11 13.66 -2.78
C ALA A 282 -1.42 13.94 -2.01
N VAL A 283 -1.32 14.07 -0.68
CA VAL A 283 -2.48 14.34 0.18
C VAL A 283 -3.06 15.74 -0.05
N LYS A 284 -2.22 16.76 -0.31
CA LYS A 284 -2.69 18.10 -0.72
C LYS A 284 -3.54 18.06 -1.99
N GLN A 285 -3.11 17.29 -3.00
CA GLN A 285 -3.89 17.13 -4.23
C GLN A 285 -5.24 16.48 -3.95
N ALA A 286 -5.27 15.39 -3.16
CA ALA A 286 -6.52 14.73 -2.78
C ALA A 286 -7.48 15.66 -2.02
N ILE A 287 -6.96 16.48 -1.09
CA ILE A 287 -7.76 17.49 -0.37
C ILE A 287 -8.33 18.53 -1.36
N ALA A 288 -7.51 19.03 -2.29
CA ALA A 288 -7.94 20.02 -3.26
C ALA A 288 -9.04 19.48 -4.19
N GLU A 289 -8.90 18.26 -4.69
CA GLU A 289 -9.89 17.61 -5.55
C GLU A 289 -11.19 17.27 -4.80
N THR A 290 -11.09 16.91 -3.52
CA THR A 290 -12.25 16.70 -2.66
C THR A 290 -13.07 17.99 -2.53
N ARG A 291 -12.40 19.13 -2.26
CA ARG A 291 -13.05 20.46 -2.16
C ARG A 291 -13.75 20.88 -3.46
N GLN A 292 -13.14 20.61 -4.61
CA GLN A 292 -13.73 20.93 -5.91
C GLN A 292 -14.98 20.09 -6.22
N SER A 293 -15.09 18.89 -5.64
CA SER A 293 -16.22 17.99 -5.84
C SER A 293 -17.41 18.26 -4.90
N GLN A 294 -17.23 19.06 -3.85
CA GLN A 294 -18.34 19.45 -2.97
C GLN A 294 -19.14 20.60 -3.61
N PRO A 295 -20.48 20.50 -3.72
CA PRO A 295 -21.28 21.57 -4.26
C PRO A 295 -21.16 22.82 -3.39
N ASP A 296 -20.92 23.96 -4.03
CA ASP A 296 -20.78 25.26 -3.38
C ASP A 296 -22.09 25.65 -2.67
N GLU A 297 -22.15 25.45 -1.34
CA GLU A 297 -23.33 25.77 -0.51
C GLU A 297 -23.75 27.26 -0.62
N SER A 298 -22.87 28.12 -1.14
CA SER A 298 -23.15 29.55 -1.37
C SER A 298 -24.11 29.84 -2.53
N SER A 299 -24.32 28.89 -3.44
CA SER A 299 -25.16 29.08 -4.64
C SER A 299 -26.68 28.92 -4.37
N GLY A 300 -27.07 28.19 -3.32
CA GLY A 300 -28.48 27.95 -2.95
C GLY A 300 -29.18 29.13 -2.26
N ALA A 301 -28.42 30.03 -1.65
CA ALA A 301 -28.97 31.16 -0.88
C ALA A 301 -29.36 32.38 -1.74
N ARG A 302 -28.80 32.53 -2.95
CA ARG A 302 -29.11 33.66 -3.85
C ARG A 302 -30.37 33.46 -4.70
N GLY A 303 -30.85 32.22 -4.87
CA GLY A 303 -32.03 31.92 -5.69
C GLY A 303 -33.39 32.18 -5.03
N LYS A 304 -33.47 32.17 -3.69
CA LYS A 304 -34.76 32.28 -2.96
C LYS A 304 -35.22 33.71 -2.67
N LYS A 305 -34.37 34.74 -2.84
CA LYS A 305 -34.77 36.16 -2.58
C LYS A 305 -35.35 36.90 -3.78
N ARG A 306 -35.42 36.30 -4.98
CA ARG A 306 -35.93 36.96 -6.19
C ARG A 306 -37.37 36.61 -6.60
N LYS A 307 -38.07 35.71 -5.89
CA LYS A 307 -39.45 35.29 -6.20
C LYS A 307 -40.54 35.79 -5.23
N ALA A 308 -40.22 36.75 -4.36
CA ALA A 308 -41.18 37.27 -3.37
C ALA A 308 -41.77 38.66 -3.71
N ASN A 309 -41.43 39.26 -4.86
CA ASN A 309 -42.02 40.51 -5.33
C ASN A 309 -42.48 40.35 -6.80
N SER A 310 -43.62 39.70 -7.01
CA SER A 310 -44.44 39.84 -8.22
C SER A 310 -45.89 39.56 -7.86
#